data_AF-A0AAP8U3D1-F1
#
_entry.id   AF-A0AAP8U3D1-F1
#
_cell.length_a   1.000
_cell.length_b   1.000
_cell.length_c   1.000
_cell.angle_alpha   90.00
_cell.angle_beta   90.00
_cell.angle_gamma   90.00
#
_symmetry.space_group_name_H-M   'P 1'
#
loop_
_entity.id
_entity.type
_entity.pdbx_description
1 polymer ?
#
loop_
_entity_poly.entity_id
_entity_poly.type
_entity_poly.pdbx_seq_one_letter_code
_entity_poly.pdbx_strand_id
1 'polypeptide(L)'
;MKSMLIVGRGEAFCDFVQTASKHEINRNLIDGLQIVAFYRESFRNDMVREGFRLVATQGFAPEETKLASFEQVYLFPDEWNDSFRVIEFFVSLGTCRVFVMTQLPRYAALYRRLGAHYVFIRNPNHQGYQWLLDNDDENTPL
;
A
#
# COMPACT_ATOMS: atom_id res chain seq x y z
N MET A 1 14.19 -6.84 7.76
CA MET A 1 12.80 -6.46 7.39
C MET A 1 12.70 -6.39 5.87
N LYS A 2 11.53 -6.66 5.28
CA LYS A 2 11.35 -6.66 3.82
C LYS A 2 11.13 -5.25 3.27
N SER A 3 11.61 -4.97 2.06
CA SER A 3 11.33 -3.70 1.38
C SER A 3 9.85 -3.62 1.00
N MET A 4 9.19 -2.53 1.39
CA MET A 4 7.74 -2.34 1.18
C MET A 4 7.42 -0.96 0.61
N LEU A 5 6.36 -0.92 -0.18
CA LEU A 5 5.79 0.29 -0.75
C LEU A 5 4.32 0.35 -0.36
N ILE A 6 3.86 1.47 0.20
CA ILE A 6 2.45 1.73 0.49
C ILE A 6 2.02 2.88 -0.42
N VAL A 7 0.99 2.68 -1.22
CA VAL A 7 0.51 3.67 -2.19
C VAL A 7 -0.98 3.92 -1.95
N GLY A 8 -1.35 5.18 -1.81
CA GLY A 8 -2.72 5.53 -1.49
C GLY A 8 -2.97 7.01 -1.31
N ARG A 9 -4.19 7.31 -0.85
CA ARG A 9 -4.59 8.60 -0.30
C ARG A 9 -5.69 8.39 0.75
N GLY A 10 -5.96 9.43 1.53
CA GLY A 10 -7.03 9.43 2.53
C GLY A 10 -6.64 8.84 3.87
N GLU A 11 -7.59 8.86 4.79
CA GLU A 11 -7.40 8.53 6.21
C GLU A 11 -6.86 7.10 6.39
N ALA A 12 -7.44 6.11 5.70
CA ALA A 12 -7.04 4.72 5.87
C ALA A 12 -5.57 4.46 5.43
N PHE A 13 -5.11 5.15 4.38
CA PHE A 13 -3.71 5.10 3.97
C PHE A 13 -2.80 5.71 5.05
N CYS A 14 -3.18 6.87 5.58
CA CYS A 14 -2.39 7.56 6.60
C CYS A 14 -2.30 6.77 7.89
N ASP A 15 -3.42 6.24 8.39
CA ASP A 15 -3.44 5.39 9.58
C ASP A 15 -2.48 4.20 9.41
N PHE A 16 -2.55 3.52 8.26
CA PHE A 16 -1.71 2.36 8.01
C PHE A 16 -0.22 2.72 7.90
N VAL A 17 0.13 3.84 7.25
CA VAL A 17 1.53 4.30 7.20
C VAL A 17 2.03 4.68 8.59
N GLN A 18 1.21 5.32 9.42
CA GLN A 18 1.58 5.75 10.77
C GLN A 18 1.74 4.56 11.74
N THR A 19 1.02 3.47 11.51
CA THR A 19 1.27 2.23 12.25
C THR A 19 2.49 1.48 11.70
N ALA A 20 2.64 1.43 10.37
CA ALA A 20 3.75 0.73 9.73
C ALA A 20 5.11 1.43 9.96
N SER A 21 5.13 2.74 10.20
CA SER A 21 6.31 3.58 10.39
C SER A 21 6.17 4.48 11.61
N LYS A 22 7.28 4.75 12.32
CA LYS A 22 7.31 5.75 13.40
C LYS A 22 7.27 7.20 12.88
N HIS A 23 7.06 7.42 11.59
CA HIS A 23 6.96 8.76 11.01
C HIS A 23 5.63 9.43 11.38
N GLU A 24 5.71 10.64 11.93
CA GLU A 24 4.57 11.54 11.98
C GLU A 24 4.20 11.95 10.56
N ILE A 25 2.99 11.57 10.12
CA ILE A 25 2.48 11.96 8.82
C ILE A 25 2.01 13.41 8.91
N ASN A 26 2.57 14.27 8.06
CA ASN A 26 2.11 15.64 7.94
C ASN A 26 0.67 15.62 7.44
N ARG A 27 -0.26 16.16 8.23
CA ARG A 27 -1.69 16.22 7.88
C ARG A 27 -1.97 16.99 6.59
N ASN A 28 -1.05 17.83 6.12
CA ASN A 28 -1.18 18.50 4.82
C ASN A 28 -1.08 17.52 3.62
N LEU A 29 -0.51 16.31 3.82
CA LEU A 29 -0.59 15.21 2.84
C LEU A 29 -1.98 14.56 2.81
N ILE A 30 -2.77 14.73 3.88
CA ILE A 30 -4.14 14.19 4.04
C ILE A 30 -5.15 15.07 3.29
N ASP A 31 -4.94 16.39 3.29
CA ASP A 31 -5.85 17.34 2.64
C ASP A 31 -5.68 17.42 1.11
N GLY A 32 -4.59 16.88 0.58
CA GLY A 32 -4.31 16.89 -0.85
C GLY A 32 -5.04 15.77 -1.58
N LEU A 33 -5.78 16.10 -2.65
CA LEU A 33 -6.30 15.15 -3.65
C LEU A 33 -5.21 14.23 -4.29
N GLN A 34 -3.95 14.37 -3.87
CA GLN A 34 -2.77 13.75 -4.45
C GLN A 34 -2.60 12.33 -3.94
N ILE A 35 -2.13 11.48 -4.85
CA ILE A 35 -1.74 10.13 -4.52
C ILE A 35 -0.31 10.16 -3.97
N VAL A 36 -0.06 9.45 -2.89
CA VAL A 36 1.24 9.41 -2.22
C VAL A 36 1.73 7.96 -2.12
N ALA A 37 3.04 7.78 -2.24
CA ALA A 37 3.72 6.53 -1.96
C ALA A 37 4.66 6.70 -0.76
N PHE A 38 4.43 5.94 0.29
CA PHE A 38 5.40 5.71 1.36
C PHE A 38 6.28 4.51 1.00
N TYR A 39 7.59 4.64 1.16
CA TYR A 39 8.52 3.55 0.91
C TYR A 39 9.36 3.25 2.14
N ARG A 40 9.65 1.97 2.35
CA ARG A 40 10.66 1.46 3.26
C ARG A 40 11.57 0.53 2.48
N GLU A 41 12.82 0.94 2.27
CA GLU A 41 13.86 0.15 1.60
C GLU A 41 14.78 -0.43 2.69
N SER A 42 14.94 -1.75 2.70
CA SER A 42 15.91 -2.44 3.57
C SER A 42 17.17 -2.75 2.77
N PHE A 43 18.32 -2.36 3.29
CA PHE A 43 19.63 -2.63 2.70
C PHE A 43 20.36 -3.75 3.45
N ARG A 44 21.36 -4.36 2.82
CA ARG A 44 22.12 -5.51 3.34
C ARG A 44 22.84 -5.27 4.68
N ASN A 45 23.00 -4.01 5.11
CA ASN A 45 23.72 -3.63 6.33
C ASN A 45 22.76 -3.21 7.47
N ASP A 46 21.54 -3.75 7.50
CA ASP A 46 20.47 -3.36 8.43
C ASP A 46 20.08 -1.88 8.39
N MET A 47 20.58 -1.13 7.40
CA MET A 47 20.13 0.22 7.14
C MET A 47 18.72 0.16 6.55
N VAL A 48 17.85 0.99 7.12
CA VAL A 48 16.48 1.19 6.65
C VAL A 48 16.35 2.63 6.19
N ARG A 49 15.84 2.82 4.97
CA ARG A 49 15.48 4.13 4.45
C ARG A 49 13.98 4.22 4.31
N GLU A 50 13.40 5.24 4.91
CA GLU A 50 11.97 5.53 4.82
C GLU A 50 11.73 6.91 4.22
N GLY A 51 10.56 7.11 3.64
CA GLY A 51 10.12 8.43 3.22
C GLY A 51 8.88 8.41 2.35
N PHE A 52 8.50 9.59 1.90
CA PHE A 52 7.33 9.83 1.06
C PHE A 52 7.74 10.28 -0.35
N ARG A 53 6.93 9.91 -1.33
CA ARG A 53 7.03 10.36 -2.73
C ARG A 53 5.63 10.66 -3.24
N LEU A 54 5.50 11.75 -3.98
CA LEU A 54 4.26 12.02 -4.72
C LEU A 54 4.15 11.07 -5.91
N VAL A 55 2.95 10.55 -6.13
CA VAL A 55 2.59 9.79 -7.32
C VAL A 55 1.83 10.72 -8.24
N ALA A 56 2.39 10.99 -9.42
CA ALA A 56 1.72 11.82 -10.41
C ALA A 56 0.40 11.14 -10.83
N THR A 57 -0.70 11.88 -10.68
CA THR A 57 -2.07 11.44 -11.02
C THR A 57 -2.30 11.24 -12.52
N GLN A 58 -1.32 11.55 -13.38
CA GLN A 58 -1.37 11.31 -14.84
C GLN A 58 -0.42 10.20 -15.32
N GLY A 59 0.17 9.46 -14.40
CA GLY A 59 1.05 8.36 -14.75
C GLY A 59 1.93 8.03 -13.56
N PHE A 60 1.66 6.90 -12.93
CA PHE A 60 2.64 6.26 -12.07
C PHE A 60 3.80 5.80 -12.96
N ALA A 61 4.72 6.72 -13.27
CA ALA A 61 5.92 6.47 -14.05
C ALA A 61 7.22 6.51 -13.21
N PRO A 62 7.32 5.87 -12.03
CA PRO A 62 8.64 5.59 -11.47
C PRO A 62 9.36 4.55 -12.36
N GLU A 63 10.69 4.60 -12.40
CA GLU A 63 11.50 3.59 -13.09
C GLU A 63 11.10 2.17 -12.62
N GLU A 64 10.63 1.34 -13.55
CA GLU A 64 10.13 -0.03 -13.26
C GLU A 64 11.14 -0.86 -12.46
N THR A 65 12.44 -0.70 -12.74
CA THR A 65 13.55 -1.36 -12.05
C THR A 65 13.60 -1.05 -10.56
N LYS A 66 13.27 0.19 -10.17
CA LYS A 66 13.23 0.58 -8.77
C LYS A 66 11.99 0.04 -8.06
N LEU A 67 10.85 0.02 -8.74
CA LEU A 67 9.61 -0.51 -8.19
C LEU A 67 9.63 -2.03 -8.04
N ALA A 68 10.31 -2.71 -8.96
CA ALA A 68 10.50 -4.14 -8.91
C ALA A 68 11.33 -4.61 -7.68
N SER A 69 12.05 -3.69 -7.03
CA SER A 69 12.86 -3.99 -5.84
C SER A 69 12.05 -4.12 -4.54
N PHE A 70 10.78 -3.70 -4.54
CA PHE A 70 9.89 -3.88 -3.40
C PHE A 70 9.37 -5.31 -3.36
N GLU A 71 9.46 -5.97 -2.20
CA GLU A 71 8.93 -7.32 -2.02
C GLU A 71 7.43 -7.32 -1.75
N GLN A 72 6.91 -6.21 -1.22
CA GLN A 72 5.53 -6.04 -0.82
C GLN A 72 5.01 -4.67 -1.25
N VAL A 73 3.83 -4.64 -1.84
CA VAL A 73 3.15 -3.41 -2.23
C VAL A 73 1.75 -3.41 -1.64
N TYR A 74 1.45 -2.39 -0.86
CA TYR A 74 0.16 -2.14 -0.23
C TYR A 74 -0.55 -1.02 -0.98
N LEU A 75 -1.72 -1.28 -1.53
CA LEU A 75 -2.49 -0.34 -2.34
C LEU A 75 -3.80 0.01 -1.63
N PHE A 76 -4.12 1.29 -1.52
CA PHE A 76 -5.37 1.81 -0.94
C PHE A 76 -6.24 2.42 -2.05
N PRO A 77 -7.05 1.60 -2.76
CA PRO A 77 -7.60 2.03 -4.03
C PRO A 77 -8.94 2.77 -3.99
N ASP A 78 -9.61 2.84 -2.85
CA ASP A 78 -11.01 3.27 -2.82
C ASP A 78 -11.21 4.72 -3.20
N GLU A 79 -10.20 5.54 -2.92
CA GLU A 79 -10.34 6.99 -3.02
C GLU A 79 -9.79 7.53 -4.34
N TRP A 80 -9.00 6.80 -5.11
CA TRP A 80 -8.32 7.35 -6.31
C TRP A 80 -8.90 6.80 -7.64
N ASN A 81 -8.96 7.65 -8.68
CA ASN A 81 -9.32 7.19 -10.02
C ASN A 81 -8.14 6.42 -10.65
N ASP A 82 -8.41 5.49 -11.57
CA ASP A 82 -7.42 4.61 -12.24
C ASP A 82 -6.67 3.62 -11.34
N SER A 83 -7.19 3.37 -10.15
CA SER A 83 -6.69 2.39 -9.17
C SER A 83 -6.34 1.02 -9.73
N PHE A 84 -7.20 0.52 -10.60
CA PHE A 84 -7.09 -0.79 -11.23
C PHE A 84 -5.84 -0.88 -12.11
N ARG A 85 -5.46 0.19 -12.82
CA ARG A 85 -4.25 0.22 -13.66
C ARG A 85 -2.99 0.09 -12.83
N VAL A 86 -2.98 0.69 -11.63
CA VAL A 86 -1.85 0.60 -10.70
C VAL A 86 -1.72 -0.83 -10.16
N ILE A 87 -2.86 -1.48 -9.84
CA ILE A 87 -2.87 -2.88 -9.43
C ILE A 87 -2.30 -3.76 -10.55
N GLU A 88 -2.83 -3.64 -11.77
CA GLU A 88 -2.37 -4.40 -12.94
C GLU A 88 -0.88 -4.20 -13.21
N PHE A 89 -0.39 -2.96 -13.10
CA PHE A 89 1.02 -2.63 -13.26
C PHE A 89 1.89 -3.40 -12.27
N PHE A 90 1.61 -3.34 -10.96
CA PHE A 90 2.41 -4.05 -9.96
C PHE A 90 2.32 -5.57 -10.09
N VAL A 91 1.15 -6.08 -10.47
CA VAL A 91 0.98 -7.50 -10.78
C VAL A 91 1.85 -7.90 -11.98
N SER A 92 1.90 -7.08 -13.04
CA SER A 92 2.70 -7.36 -14.23
C SER A 92 4.21 -7.34 -13.98
N LEU A 93 4.69 -6.62 -12.95
CA LEU A 93 6.10 -6.65 -12.57
C LEU A 93 6.52 -8.05 -12.08
N GLY A 94 5.60 -8.82 -11.47
CA GLY A 94 5.83 -10.19 -11.02
C GLY A 94 6.87 -10.37 -9.90
N THR A 95 7.50 -9.30 -9.42
CA THR A 95 8.55 -9.34 -8.40
C THR A 95 8.06 -9.07 -6.98
N CYS A 96 6.80 -8.68 -6.81
CA CYS A 96 6.25 -8.23 -5.53
C CYS A 96 4.91 -8.90 -5.20
N ARG A 97 4.64 -9.04 -3.90
CA ARG A 97 3.29 -9.40 -3.42
C ARG A 97 2.43 -8.15 -3.37
N VAL A 98 1.30 -8.20 -4.07
CA VAL A 98 0.35 -7.08 -4.17
C VAL A 98 -0.79 -7.28 -3.16
N PHE A 99 -0.84 -6.41 -2.16
CA PHE A 99 -1.87 -6.33 -1.13
C PHE A 99 -2.79 -5.15 -1.43
N VAL A 100 -4.09 -5.38 -1.46
CA VAL A 100 -5.09 -4.34 -1.69
C VAL A 100 -5.93 -4.14 -0.44
N MET A 101 -6.01 -2.89 0.02
CA MET A 101 -6.71 -2.45 1.24
C MET A 101 -7.98 -1.68 0.84
N THR A 102 -9.15 -2.33 0.88
CA THR A 102 -10.42 -1.73 0.44
C THR A 102 -11.47 -1.59 1.55
N GLN A 103 -12.10 -0.41 1.64
CA GLN A 103 -13.26 -0.11 2.45
C GLN A 103 -14.57 -0.49 1.75
N LEU A 104 -14.51 -0.92 0.49
CA LEU A 104 -15.66 -1.18 -0.38
C LEU A 104 -15.74 -2.68 -0.73
N PRO A 105 -16.47 -3.50 0.05
CA PRO A 105 -16.54 -4.96 -0.15
C PRO A 105 -16.91 -5.37 -1.58
N ARG A 106 -17.74 -4.56 -2.26
CA ARG A 106 -18.16 -4.78 -3.65
C ARG A 106 -17.00 -4.84 -4.64
N TYR A 107 -15.86 -4.21 -4.36
CA TYR A 107 -14.69 -4.21 -5.25
C TYR A 107 -13.70 -5.33 -4.94
N ALA A 108 -13.87 -6.08 -3.85
CA ALA A 108 -12.92 -7.13 -3.48
C ALA A 108 -12.78 -8.21 -4.57
N ALA A 109 -13.89 -8.62 -5.19
CA ALA A 109 -13.87 -9.58 -6.29
C ALA A 109 -13.15 -9.03 -7.54
N LEU A 110 -13.31 -7.73 -7.82
CA LEU A 110 -12.61 -7.07 -8.93
C LEU A 110 -11.11 -7.07 -8.68
N TYR A 111 -10.65 -6.65 -7.50
CA TYR A 111 -9.22 -6.58 -7.19
C TYR A 111 -8.54 -7.94 -7.25
N ARG A 112 -9.21 -9.02 -6.81
CA ARG A 112 -8.70 -10.39 -6.99
C ARG A 112 -8.57 -10.77 -8.46
N ARG A 113 -9.56 -10.41 -9.30
CA ARG A 113 -9.51 -10.67 -10.76
C ARG A 113 -8.38 -9.91 -11.46
N LEU A 114 -7.99 -8.75 -10.96
CA LEU A 114 -6.83 -7.99 -11.44
C LEU A 114 -5.49 -8.61 -11.00
N GLY A 115 -5.50 -9.71 -10.25
CA GLY A 115 -4.30 -10.44 -9.84
C GLY A 115 -3.69 -9.98 -8.51
N ALA A 116 -4.42 -9.19 -7.72
CA ALA A 116 -3.99 -8.91 -6.35
C ALA A 116 -3.83 -10.22 -5.57
N HIS A 117 -2.69 -10.38 -4.89
CA HIS A 117 -2.38 -11.59 -4.14
C HIS A 117 -3.25 -11.68 -2.88
N TYR A 118 -3.49 -10.53 -2.24
CA TYR A 118 -4.31 -10.42 -1.06
C TYR A 118 -5.21 -9.20 -1.18
N VAL A 119 -6.46 -9.35 -0.74
CA VAL A 119 -7.43 -8.27 -0.68
C VAL A 119 -8.04 -8.24 0.72
N PHE A 120 -7.72 -7.21 1.48
CA PHE A 120 -8.22 -6.99 2.82
C PHE A 120 -9.33 -5.96 2.79
N ILE A 121 -10.45 -6.33 3.39
CA ILE A 121 -11.60 -5.45 3.54
C ILE A 121 -11.48 -4.81 4.91
N ARG A 122 -11.69 -3.49 4.99
CA ARG A 122 -11.73 -2.77 6.27
C ARG A 122 -12.70 -3.47 7.22
N ASN A 123 -12.24 -3.76 8.44
CA ASN A 123 -13.09 -4.28 9.50
C ASN A 123 -13.87 -3.11 10.11
N PRO A 124 -15.22 -3.12 10.11
CA PRO A 124 -16.02 -2.03 10.67
C PRO A 124 -15.82 -1.86 12.19
N ASN A 125 -15.35 -2.89 12.90
CA ASN A 125 -15.11 -2.85 14.34
C ASN A 125 -13.74 -2.29 14.72
N HIS A 126 -12.90 -1.93 13.73
CA HIS A 126 -11.55 -1.41 13.97
C HIS A 126 -11.36 -0.08 13.24
N GLN A 127 -10.52 0.78 13.79
CA GLN A 127 -10.06 1.98 13.10
C GLN A 127 -9.03 1.58 12.03
N GLY A 128 -9.33 1.92 10.77
CA GLY A 128 -8.46 1.60 9.63
C GLY A 128 -8.12 0.11 9.50
N TYR A 129 -6.82 -0.17 9.33
CA TYR A 129 -6.27 -1.52 9.12
C TYR A 129 -5.28 -1.94 10.23
N GLN A 130 -5.37 -1.30 11.39
CA GLN A 130 -4.42 -1.53 12.50
C GLN A 130 -4.35 -3.00 12.93
N TRP A 131 -5.49 -3.70 12.87
CA TRP A 131 -5.60 -5.14 13.15
C TRP A 131 -4.68 -6.04 12.30
N LEU A 132 -4.21 -5.57 11.13
CA LEU A 132 -3.27 -6.33 10.28
C LEU A 132 -1.82 -6.25 10.79
N LEU A 133 -1.51 -5.25 11.62
CA LEU A 133 -0.18 -5.00 12.16
C LEU A 133 -0.07 -5.44 13.62
N ASP A 134 -1.20 -5.57 14.33
CA ASP A 134 -1.27 -6.06 15.70
C ASP A 134 -1.14 -7.60 15.80
N ASN A 135 -1.16 -8.33 14.67
CA ASN A 135 -0.96 -9.78 14.64
C ASN A 135 0.53 -10.13 14.59
N ASP A 136 1.20 -10.07 15.75
CA ASP A 136 2.48 -10.75 15.99
C ASP A 136 2.29 -12.25 16.32
N ASP A 137 1.05 -12.74 16.39
CA ASP A 137 0.76 -14.13 16.70
C ASP A 137 0.31 -14.95 15.48
N GLU A 138 0.99 -16.07 15.31
CA GLU A 138 0.62 -17.26 14.55
C GLU A 138 -0.89 -17.36 14.28
N ASN A 139 -1.34 -16.97 13.08
CA ASN A 139 -2.47 -17.56 12.35
C ASN A 139 -2.83 -16.67 11.17
N THR A 140 -2.07 -16.80 10.09
CA THR A 140 -2.63 -16.51 8.76
C THR A 140 -2.81 -17.83 8.01
N PRO A 141 -4.03 -18.38 7.98
CA PRO A 141 -4.55 -19.05 6.80
C PRO A 141 -5.95 -18.51 6.45
N LEU A 142 -6.37 -18.21 5.23
CA LEU A 142 -5.89 -18.39 3.86
C LEU A 142 -6.47 -17.22 3.04
#